data_AF-A0A830EBT6-F1
#
_entry.id   AF-A0A830EBT6-F1
#
_cell.length_a   1.000
_cell.length_b   1.000
_cell.length_c   1.000
_cell.angle_alpha   90.00
_cell.angle_beta   90.00
_cell.angle_gamma   90.00
#
_symmetry.space_group_name_H-M   'P 1'
#
loop_
_entity.id
_entity.type
_entity.pdbx_description
1 polymer ?
#
loop_
_entity_poly.entity_id
_entity_poly.type
_entity_poly.pdbx_seq_one_letter_code
_entity_poly.pdbx_strand_id
1 'polypeptide(L)'
;MRLRAPTTDTRHCENCGSHVTTERLEGTPVCTGCAVTERFALKPKYFYDENNLETFRGKYEQMLIQQKAMENRPLTGGGVLAVLLLVLGTLLASGIV
;
A
#
# COMPACT_ATOMS: atom_id res chain seq x y z
N MET A 1 22.86 -5.35 7.27
CA MET A 1 23.15 -4.00 6.74
C MET A 1 22.23 -3.05 7.49
N ARG A 2 22.72 -2.26 8.46
CA ARG A 2 21.86 -1.40 9.29
C ARG A 2 21.62 -0.08 8.56
N LEU A 3 20.39 0.19 8.14
CA LEU A 3 20.03 1.48 7.56
C LEU A 3 20.13 2.54 8.66
N ARG A 4 20.97 3.56 8.45
CA ARG A 4 21.08 4.71 9.33
C ARG A 4 19.92 5.66 9.02
N ALA A 5 19.26 6.15 10.06
CA ALA A 5 18.15 7.10 9.95
C ALA A 5 18.56 8.30 9.08
N PRO A 6 17.67 8.80 8.21
CA PRO A 6 17.97 9.96 7.39
C PRO A 6 18.31 11.16 8.28
N THR A 7 19.39 11.85 7.95
CA THR A 7 19.72 13.16 8.51
C THR A 7 18.58 14.12 8.20
N THR A 8 18.44 15.18 9.00
CA THR A 8 17.31 16.12 9.11
C THR A 8 16.92 16.88 7.81
N ASP A 9 17.44 16.48 6.65
CA ASP A 9 17.15 17.04 5.33
C ASP A 9 16.40 16.03 4.44
N THR A 10 15.12 16.31 4.16
CA THR A 10 14.11 15.34 3.69
C THR A 10 14.21 14.92 2.21
N ARG A 11 15.35 15.11 1.54
CA ARG A 11 15.50 14.76 0.10
C ARG A 11 16.72 13.92 -0.25
N HIS A 12 17.59 13.59 0.70
CA HIS A 12 18.84 12.91 0.38
C HIS A 12 19.07 11.69 1.28
N CYS A 13 19.19 10.53 0.64
CA CYS A 13 19.72 9.33 1.28
C CYS A 13 21.20 9.23 0.92
N GLU A 14 22.11 9.26 1.89
CA GLU A 14 23.57 9.21 1.67
C GLU A 14 24.02 7.98 0.87
N ASN A 15 23.23 6.90 0.86
CA ASN A 15 23.54 5.67 0.13
C ASN A 15 22.93 5.62 -1.29
N CYS A 16 21.77 6.26 -1.51
CA CYS A 16 20.90 6.04 -2.67
C CYS A 16 20.54 7.37 -3.44
N GLY A 17 20.96 8.55 -2.97
CA GLY A 17 20.89 9.82 -3.69
C GLY A 17 19.54 10.57 -3.67
N SER A 18 18.43 9.94 -4.07
CA SER A 18 17.18 10.70 -4.36
C SER A 18 15.84 9.93 -4.29
N HIS A 19 15.81 8.75 -3.69
CA HIS A 19 14.61 7.90 -3.66
C HIS A 19 13.92 7.91 -2.29
N VAL A 20 13.29 9.02 -1.89
CA VAL A 20 12.61 9.11 -0.58
C VAL A 20 11.08 9.08 -0.75
N THR A 21 10.41 8.15 -0.07
CA THR A 21 8.95 8.13 0.10
C THR A 21 8.61 8.11 1.59
N THR A 22 7.40 8.49 1.97
CA THR A 22 6.99 8.42 3.38
C THR A 22 6.58 6.99 3.73
N GLU A 23 7.22 6.42 4.74
CA GLU A 23 6.84 5.16 5.38
C GLU A 23 5.45 5.32 6.02
N ARG A 24 4.63 4.26 5.98
CA ARG A 24 3.20 4.36 6.34
C ARG A 24 2.91 4.22 7.83
N LEU A 25 3.69 3.45 8.59
CA LEU A 25 3.52 3.27 10.03
C LEU A 25 3.96 4.49 10.83
N GLU A 26 5.16 4.98 10.55
CA GLU A 26 5.84 6.04 11.29
C GLU A 26 5.68 7.40 10.62
N GLY A 27 5.24 7.45 9.36
CA GLY A 27 5.03 8.71 8.64
C GLY A 27 6.35 9.43 8.32
N THR A 28 7.47 8.73 8.41
CA THR A 28 8.81 9.24 8.26
C THR A 28 9.39 8.89 6.89
N PRO A 29 10.33 9.69 6.36
CA PRO A 29 10.94 9.41 5.07
C PRO A 29 11.75 8.10 5.09
N VAL A 30 11.45 7.20 4.14
CA VAL A 30 12.14 5.93 3.84
C VAL A 30 12.79 6.03 2.46
N CYS A 31 14.00 5.48 2.32
CA CYS A 31 14.63 5.39 1.02
C CYS A 31 14.17 4.14 0.23
N THR A 32 13.43 4.28 -0.86
CA THR A 32 12.85 3.15 -1.61
C THR A 32 13.87 2.26 -2.33
N GLY A 33 15.08 2.75 -2.60
CA GLY A 33 16.17 1.95 -3.20
C GLY A 33 16.93 1.10 -2.17
N CYS A 34 16.75 1.42 -0.89
CA CYS A 34 17.49 0.86 0.23
C CYS A 34 16.55 0.15 1.23
N ALA A 35 15.22 0.26 1.07
CA ALA A 35 14.20 -0.22 1.98
C ALA A 35 13.74 -1.66 1.70
N VAL A 36 13.36 -2.35 2.77
CA VAL A 36 12.67 -3.63 2.67
C VAL A 36 11.30 -3.37 2.03
N THR A 37 11.02 -4.04 0.91
CA THR A 37 9.83 -3.79 0.11
C THR A 37 8.95 -5.03 0.06
N GLU A 38 7.67 -4.87 0.37
CA GLU A 38 6.69 -5.95 0.24
C GLU A 38 5.38 -5.43 -0.34
N ARG A 39 4.70 -6.29 -1.10
CA ARG A 39 3.43 -5.96 -1.74
C ARG A 39 2.27 -6.34 -0.83
N PHE A 40 1.47 -5.35 -0.46
CA PHE A 40 0.22 -5.56 0.27
C PHE A 40 -0.96 -5.22 -0.65
N ALA A 41 -1.80 -6.22 -0.92
CA ALA A 41 -2.86 -6.17 -1.93
C ALA A 41 -2.34 -5.71 -3.31
N LEU A 42 -2.69 -4.50 -3.77
CA LEU A 42 -2.28 -4.02 -5.10
C LEU A 42 -1.08 -3.07 -5.09
N LYS A 43 -0.58 -2.64 -3.93
CA LYS A 43 0.49 -1.64 -3.85
C LYS A 43 1.73 -2.15 -3.10
N PRO A 44 2.94 -1.84 -3.61
CA PRO A 44 4.16 -2.03 -2.83
C PRO A 44 4.17 -1.06 -1.65
N LYS A 45 4.70 -1.52 -0.52
CA LYS A 45 4.99 -0.75 0.68
C LYS A 45 6.48 -0.90 1.00
N TYR A 46 7.04 0.15 1.56
CA TYR A 46 8.46 0.25 1.87
C TYR A 46 8.62 0.38 3.38
N PHE A 47 9.55 -0.36 3.97
CA PHE A 47 9.79 -0.44 5.40
C PHE A 47 11.28 -0.24 5.70
N TYR A 48 11.58 0.24 6.91
CA TYR A 48 12.97 0.45 7.35
C TYR A 48 13.74 -0.87 7.47
N ASP A 49 13.13 -1.88 8.07
CA ASP A 49 13.73 -3.17 8.32
C ASP A 49 12.66 -4.26 8.38
N GLU A 50 13.12 -5.51 8.49
CA GLU A 50 12.24 -6.68 8.57
C GLU A 50 11.32 -6.64 9.80
N ASN A 51 11.77 -6.08 10.92
CA ASN A 51 10.96 -5.99 12.14
C ASN A 51 9.80 -4.99 11.98
N ASN A 52 10.03 -3.88 11.28
CA ASN A 52 9.01 -2.88 10.95
C ASN A 52 7.98 -3.46 9.97
N LEU A 53 8.43 -4.26 8.99
CA LEU A 53 7.56 -5.03 8.09
C LEU A 53 6.72 -6.06 8.86
N GLU A 54 7.32 -6.86 9.75
CA GLU A 54 6.60 -7.87 10.52
C GLU A 54 5.55 -7.24 11.44
N THR A 55 5.89 -6.11 12.07
CA THR A 55 4.96 -5.33 12.87
C THR A 55 3.79 -4.81 12.03
N PHE A 56 4.05 -4.31 10.82
CA PHE A 56 2.99 -3.92 9.89
C PHE A 56 2.13 -5.11 9.50
N ARG A 57 2.75 -6.26 9.19
CA ARG A 57 2.05 -7.47 8.75
C ARG A 57 1.06 -7.95 9.81
N GLY A 58 1.48 -8.03 11.07
CA GLY A 58 0.58 -8.42 12.17
C GLY A 58 -0.61 -7.47 12.33
N LYS A 59 -0.39 -6.15 12.25
CA LYS A 59 -1.47 -5.16 12.26
C LYS A 59 -2.35 -5.26 11.01
N TYR A 60 -1.75 -5.49 9.85
CA TYR A 60 -2.45 -5.61 8.58
C TYR A 60 -3.36 -6.83 8.58
N GLU A 61 -2.93 -7.98 9.09
CA GLU A 61 -3.78 -9.16 9.19
C GLU A 61 -5.04 -8.89 10.02
N GLN A 62 -4.91 -8.15 11.13
CA GLN A 62 -5.99 -7.80 12.04
C GLN A 62 -6.92 -6.68 11.52
N MET A 63 -6.51 -5.94 10.48
CA MET A 63 -7.35 -4.86 9.92
C MET A 63 -8.59 -5.41 9.21
N LEU A 64 -9.70 -4.69 9.40
CA LEU A 64 -10.97 -4.96 8.71
C LEU A 64 -10.80 -4.87 7.19
N ILE A 65 -11.53 -5.71 6.46
CA ILE A 65 -11.49 -5.77 4.99
C ILE A 65 -11.80 -4.40 4.37
N GLN A 66 -12.71 -3.62 4.98
CA GLN A 66 -13.04 -2.25 4.53
C GLN A 66 -11.83 -1.30 4.63
N GLN A 67 -11.05 -1.36 5.71
CA GLN A 67 -9.83 -0.56 5.86
C GLN A 67 -8.78 -0.96 4.82
N LYS A 68 -8.62 -2.27 4.58
CA LYS A 68 -7.73 -2.80 3.52
C LYS A 68 -8.17 -2.37 2.12
N ALA A 69 -9.47 -2.30 1.87
CA ALA A 69 -10.01 -1.85 0.58
C ALA A 69 -9.78 -0.36 0.36
N MET A 70 -9.98 0.48 1.37
CA MET A 70 -9.68 1.93 1.30
C MET A 70 -8.19 2.22 1.07
N GLU A 71 -7.32 1.34 1.57
CA GLU A 71 -5.88 1.40 1.29
C GLU A 71 -5.55 1.22 -0.20
N ASN A 72 -6.44 0.54 -0.93
CA ASN A 72 -6.31 0.21 -2.35
C ASN A 72 -7.39 0.93 -3.16
N ARG A 73 -7.22 2.23 -3.37
CA ARG A 73 -8.09 3.05 -4.24
C ARG A 73 -8.50 2.40 -5.57
N PRO A 74 -7.63 1.69 -6.33
CA PRO A 74 -8.06 0.96 -7.52
C PRO A 74 -8.97 -0.26 -7.25
N LEU A 75 -8.81 -0.96 -6.11
CA LEU A 75 -9.76 -2.02 -5.71
C LEU A 75 -11.15 -1.46 -5.49
N THR A 76 -11.24 -0.28 -4.86
CA THR A 76 -12.53 0.38 -4.62
C THR A 76 -13.20 0.74 -5.94
N GLY A 77 -12.46 1.36 -6.87
CA GLY A 77 -13.00 1.70 -8.20
C GLY A 77 -13.39 0.48 -9.02
N GLY A 78 -12.53 -0.55 -9.05
CA GLY A 78 -12.80 -1.81 -9.76
C GLY A 78 -13.97 -2.58 -9.17
N GLY A 79 -14.10 -2.63 -7.84
CA GLY A 79 -15.22 -3.28 -7.16
C GLY A 79 -16.55 -2.63 -7.49
N VAL A 80 -16.63 -1.30 -7.47
CA VAL A 80 -17.85 -0.57 -7.84
C VAL A 80 -18.24 -0.85 -9.30
N LEU A 81 -17.28 -0.81 -10.22
CA LEU A 81 -17.53 -1.11 -11.63
C LEU A 81 -17.99 -2.56 -11.83
N ALA A 82 -17.37 -3.52 -11.14
CA ALA A 82 -17.76 -4.93 -11.21
C ALA A 82 -19.20 -5.15 -10.74
N VAL A 83 -19.60 -4.52 -9.64
CA VAL A 83 -20.98 -4.58 -9.13
C VAL A 83 -21.95 -3.96 -10.14
N LEU A 84 -21.61 -2.81 -10.73
CA LEU A 84 -22.45 -2.15 -11.74
C LEU A 84 -22.65 -3.03 -12.98
N LEU A 85 -21.58 -3.67 -13.47
CA LEU A 85 -21.63 -4.60 -14.59
C LEU A 85 -22.42 -5.86 -14.25
N LEU A 86 -22.31 -6.36 -13.02
CA LEU A 86 -23.12 -7.49 -12.53
C LEU A 86 -24.60 -7.14 -12.55
N VAL A 87 -24.98 -6.00 -11.98
CA VAL A 87 -26.38 -5.54 -11.97
C VAL A 87 -26.90 -5.38 -13.39
N LEU A 88 -26.15 -4.68 -14.26
CA LEU A 88 -26.54 -4.50 -15.66
C LEU A 88 -26.67 -5.84 -16.40
N GLY A 89 -25.71 -6.76 -16.22
CA GLY A 89 -25.77 -8.09 -16.79
C GLY A 89 -26.98 -8.89 -16.31
N THR A 90 -27.34 -8.79 -15.03
CA THR A 90 -28.55 -9.45 -14.50
C THR A 90 -29.83 -8.85 -15.05
N LEU A 91 -29.92 -7.53 -15.21
CA LEU A 91 -31.09 -6.85 -15.79
C LEU A 91 -31.31 -7.29 -17.25
N LEU A 92 -30.23 -7.37 -18.04
CA LEU A 92 -30.27 -7.84 -19.42
C LEU A 92 -30.61 -9.34 -19.51
N ALA A 93 -30.01 -10.18 -18.66
CA ALA A 93 -30.26 -11.62 -18.67
C ALA A 93 -31.68 -12.00 -18.22
N SER A 94 -32.28 -11.19 -17.34
CA SER A 94 -33.64 -11.39 -16.83
C SER A 94 -34.71 -10.74 -17.71
N GLY A 95 -34.33 -9.98 -18.74
CA GLY A 95 -35.25 -9.28 -19.64
C GLY A 95 -36.01 -8.12 -18.97
N ILE A 96 -35.49 -7.60 -17.86
CA ILE A 96 -36.03 -6.40 -17.20
C ILE A 96 -35.75 -5.14 -18.04
N VAL A 97 -34.65 -5.15 -18.80
CA VAL A 97 -34.22 -4.12 -19.76
C VAL A 97 -33.98 -4.76 -21.11
#